data_AF-A0A485BIQ4-F1
#
_entry.id   AF-A0A485BIQ4-F1
#
_cell.length_a   1.000
_cell.length_b   1.000
_cell.length_c   1.000
_cell.angle_alpha   90.00
_cell.angle_beta   90.00
_cell.angle_gamma   90.00
#
_symmetry.space_group_name_H-M   'P 1'
#
loop_
_entity.id
_entity.type
_entity.pdbx_description
1 polymer ?
#
loop_
_entity_poly.entity_id
_entity_poly.type
_entity_poly.pdbx_seq_one_letter_code
_entity_poly.pdbx_strand_id
1 'polypeptide(L)'
;MLNIGWAKRLVTYQTDAHGQPVNQILVEAATDIAKELYLGAVVDRSSRRVVFMASTEGGVEIEKVAEETPHLIHKIAIDPLAGPMPYQGRELAFKLGLEGKQVQQFTKIFMGLANIFLERDLALIEINPLVITKQGDLICLDGKLGADGNALFRQPDLREMRDQSQEDPREAQAAQWELNYVALDGNIGCMVNGAGLAMGTMDIVKLHGGEPANFLDVGGGATKERVTEAFKIILSDSNVKAVLVNIFGGIVRCDLIADGIIGAVEEVGR
;
A
#
# COMPACT_ATOMS: atom_id res chain seq x y z
N MET A 1 13.10 -6.40 -25.77
CA MET A 1 11.68 -6.56 -26.14
C MET A 1 10.94 -7.13 -24.95
N LEU A 2 10.21 -6.30 -24.20
CA LEU A 2 9.25 -6.79 -23.22
C LEU A 2 8.07 -7.36 -24.02
N ASN A 3 7.87 -8.67 -23.95
CA ASN A 3 6.84 -9.38 -24.70
C ASN A 3 5.49 -9.26 -23.98
N ILE A 4 4.98 -8.02 -23.88
CA ILE A 4 3.71 -7.68 -23.21
C ILE A 4 2.56 -8.03 -24.16
N GLY A 5 2.19 -9.32 -24.17
CA GLY A 5 0.95 -9.77 -24.79
C GLY A 5 -0.22 -9.51 -23.85
N TRP A 6 -1.38 -9.20 -24.42
CA TRP A 6 -2.66 -9.13 -23.70
C TRP A 6 -2.90 -10.43 -22.91
N ALA A 7 -3.47 -10.34 -21.71
CA ALA A 7 -3.73 -11.46 -20.79
C ALA A 7 -2.49 -12.15 -20.19
N LYS A 8 -1.34 -11.47 -20.12
CA LYS A 8 -0.17 -11.94 -19.36
C LYS A 8 -0.07 -11.25 -18.00
N ARG A 9 0.45 -11.98 -16.99
CA ARG A 9 0.84 -11.40 -15.71
C ARG A 9 2.23 -10.76 -15.83
N LEU A 10 2.39 -9.55 -15.31
CA LEU A 10 3.66 -8.82 -15.33
C LEU A 10 4.38 -9.01 -13.99
N VAL A 11 5.53 -9.67 -14.05
CA VAL A 11 6.47 -9.81 -12.93
C VAL A 11 7.50 -8.70 -13.03
N THR A 12 7.61 -7.88 -11.98
CA THR A 12 8.60 -6.82 -11.82
C THR A 12 9.21 -6.93 -10.42
N TYR A 13 10.20 -6.10 -10.12
CA TYR A 13 10.73 -6.00 -8.75
C TYR A 13 9.71 -5.42 -7.74
N GLN A 14 8.59 -4.85 -8.23
CA GLN A 14 7.52 -4.27 -7.43
C GLN A 14 6.29 -5.18 -7.31
N THR A 15 6.26 -6.33 -8.02
CA THR A 15 5.18 -7.32 -7.92
C THR A 15 5.69 -8.60 -7.25
N ASP A 16 4.75 -9.45 -6.82
CA ASP A 16 5.08 -10.76 -6.25
C ASP A 16 5.60 -11.74 -7.32
N ALA A 17 5.94 -12.96 -6.90
CA ALA A 17 6.40 -14.02 -7.80
C ALA A 17 5.35 -14.45 -8.85
N HIS A 18 4.06 -14.18 -8.61
CA HIS A 18 2.98 -14.45 -9.55
C HIS A 18 2.76 -13.30 -10.54
N GLY A 19 3.29 -12.10 -10.25
CA GLY A 19 3.08 -10.88 -11.03
C GLY A 19 1.65 -10.35 -10.92
N GLN A 20 1.32 -9.33 -11.70
CA GLN A 20 -0.02 -8.72 -11.72
C GLN A 20 -0.69 -8.77 -13.10
N PRO A 21 -2.03 -8.92 -13.21
CA PRO A 21 -2.69 -9.03 -14.50
C PRO A 21 -2.65 -7.70 -15.28
N VAL A 22 -2.21 -7.77 -16.54
CA VAL A 22 -2.18 -6.61 -17.44
C VAL A 22 -3.48 -6.50 -18.23
N ASN A 23 -4.35 -5.60 -17.78
CA ASN A 23 -5.67 -5.35 -18.38
C ASN A 23 -5.73 -4.08 -19.24
N GLN A 24 -4.75 -3.18 -19.09
CA GLN A 24 -4.69 -1.90 -19.79
C GLN A 24 -3.25 -1.58 -20.19
N ILE A 25 -3.09 -0.83 -21.27
CA ILE A 25 -1.81 -0.32 -21.76
C ILE A 25 -1.94 1.19 -21.92
N LEU A 26 -1.07 1.94 -21.24
CA LEU A 26 -0.93 3.37 -21.45
C LEU A 26 -0.04 3.62 -22.68
N VAL A 27 -0.54 4.40 -23.63
CA VAL A 27 0.23 4.85 -24.81
C VAL A 27 0.36 6.36 -24.75
N GLU A 28 1.59 6.83 -24.63
CA GLU A 28 1.93 8.24 -24.45
C GLU A 28 3.06 8.68 -25.39
N ALA A 29 3.29 9.99 -25.47
CA ALA A 29 4.39 10.53 -26.25
C ALA A 29 5.73 10.24 -25.54
N ALA A 30 6.74 9.82 -26.32
CA ALA A 30 8.08 9.62 -25.79
C ALA A 30 8.68 10.95 -25.28
N THR A 31 9.34 10.90 -24.12
CA THR A 31 9.97 12.07 -23.50
C THR A 31 11.49 12.09 -23.73
N ASP A 32 12.02 13.23 -24.16
CA ASP A 32 13.46 13.48 -24.30
C ASP A 32 14.09 13.80 -22.93
N ILE A 33 14.50 12.76 -22.20
CA ILE A 33 15.06 12.86 -20.85
C ILE A 33 16.48 13.46 -20.90
N ALA A 34 16.72 14.51 -20.11
CA ALA A 34 18.05 15.07 -19.85
C ALA A 34 18.56 14.74 -18.45
N LYS A 35 17.68 14.75 -17.44
CA LYS A 35 17.99 14.35 -16.07
C LYS A 35 16.75 13.76 -15.40
N GLU A 36 16.96 12.79 -14.53
CA GLU A 36 15.91 12.19 -13.70
C GLU A 36 16.08 12.65 -12.26
N LEU A 37 14.97 12.99 -11.60
CA LEU A 37 14.90 13.37 -10.19
C LEU A 37 13.87 12.48 -9.49
N TYR A 38 13.93 12.47 -8.17
CA TYR A 38 12.91 11.87 -7.32
C TYR A 38 12.10 12.95 -6.59
N LEU A 39 10.78 12.78 -6.51
CA LEU A 39 9.91 13.57 -5.64
C LEU A 39 8.82 12.68 -5.03
N GLY A 40 8.78 12.57 -3.71
CA GLY A 40 7.76 11.79 -3.00
C GLY A 40 7.24 12.49 -1.75
N ALA A 41 6.13 12.00 -1.22
CA ALA A 41 5.54 12.46 0.04
C ALA A 41 4.88 11.31 0.81
N VAL A 42 5.03 11.34 2.13
CA VAL A 42 4.42 10.38 3.05
C VAL A 42 3.97 11.08 4.33
N VAL A 43 3.09 10.44 5.10
CA VAL A 43 2.87 10.81 6.51
C VAL A 43 4.00 10.22 7.34
N ASP A 44 4.95 11.05 7.77
CA ASP A 44 6.01 10.62 8.68
C ASP A 44 5.43 10.44 10.09
N ARG A 45 5.38 9.19 10.56
CA ARG A 45 4.85 8.83 11.87
C ARG A 45 5.68 9.38 13.03
N SER A 46 6.98 9.61 12.82
CA SER A 46 7.88 10.13 13.86
C SER A 46 7.60 11.61 14.15
N SER A 47 7.66 12.45 13.12
CA SER A 47 7.35 13.88 13.24
C SER A 47 5.85 14.16 13.31
N ARG A 48 5.00 13.21 12.88
CA ARG A 48 3.54 13.34 12.74
C ARG A 48 3.19 14.47 11.78
N ARG A 49 3.85 14.48 10.62
CA ARG A 49 3.69 15.50 9.58
C ARG A 49 3.65 14.83 8.20
N VAL A 50 3.01 15.49 7.25
CA VAL A 50 3.24 15.19 5.83
C VAL A 50 4.65 15.68 5.49
N VAL A 51 5.50 14.80 5.01
CA VAL A 51 6.89 15.09 4.67
C VAL A 51 7.11 14.81 3.20
N PHE A 52 7.53 15.84 2.46
CA PHE A 52 8.03 15.72 1.11
C PHE A 52 9.53 15.40 1.12
N MET A 53 9.94 14.57 0.18
CA MET A 53 11.31 14.12 -0.04
C MET A 53 11.68 14.35 -1.50
N ALA A 54 12.85 14.92 -1.74
CA ALA A 54 13.36 15.15 -3.09
C ALA A 54 14.83 14.73 -3.18
N SER A 55 15.24 14.15 -4.31
CA SER A 55 16.62 13.73 -4.56
C SER A 55 17.02 13.94 -6.02
N THR A 56 18.32 14.11 -6.25
CA THR A 56 18.93 14.06 -7.59
C THR A 56 18.99 12.65 -8.16
N GLU A 57 18.82 11.64 -7.30
CA GLU A 57 18.85 10.22 -7.66
C GLU A 57 17.45 9.76 -8.09
N GLY A 58 17.00 10.22 -9.26
CA GLY A 58 15.78 9.72 -9.91
C GLY A 58 16.04 8.43 -10.70
N GLY A 59 14.98 7.68 -11.01
CA GLY A 59 15.06 6.43 -11.79
C GLY A 59 15.62 5.24 -11.02
N VAL A 60 15.87 5.42 -9.72
CA VAL A 60 16.34 4.38 -8.79
C VAL A 60 15.38 4.23 -7.62
N GLU A 61 15.44 3.08 -6.96
CA GLU A 61 14.68 2.78 -5.75
C GLU A 61 15.13 3.68 -4.59
N ILE A 62 14.21 4.47 -4.04
CA ILE A 62 14.55 5.52 -3.07
C ILE A 62 15.05 4.94 -1.74
N GLU A 63 14.65 3.72 -1.40
CA GLU A 63 15.09 2.98 -0.23
C GLU A 63 16.60 2.72 -0.27
N LYS A 64 17.16 2.41 -1.44
CA LYS A 64 18.62 2.24 -1.62
C LYS A 64 19.36 3.54 -1.44
N VAL A 65 18.82 4.64 -1.99
CA VAL A 65 19.40 5.98 -1.79
C VAL A 65 19.35 6.37 -0.30
N ALA A 66 18.27 6.02 0.41
CA ALA A 66 18.14 6.29 1.83
C ALA A 66 19.12 5.50 2.69
N GLU A 67 19.49 4.29 2.29
CA GLU A 67 20.47 3.45 2.98
C GLU A 67 21.91 3.85 2.65
N GLU A 68 22.25 3.98 1.37
CA GLU A 68 23.63 4.16 0.90
C GLU A 68 24.06 5.63 0.89
N THR A 69 23.18 6.54 0.48
CA THR A 69 23.49 7.97 0.30
C THR A 69 22.42 8.90 0.90
N PRO A 70 22.06 8.75 2.19
CA PRO A 70 20.95 9.48 2.81
C PRO A 70 21.04 11.01 2.73
N HIS A 71 22.27 11.54 2.60
CA HIS A 71 22.52 12.98 2.45
C HIS A 71 22.03 13.57 1.13
N LEU A 72 21.73 12.73 0.12
CA LEU A 72 21.12 13.12 -1.15
C LEU A 72 19.60 13.21 -1.09
N ILE A 73 18.98 12.89 0.06
CA ILE A 73 17.53 13.01 0.26
C ILE A 73 17.24 14.26 1.08
N HIS A 74 16.62 15.24 0.43
CA HIS A 74 16.20 16.48 1.05
C HIS A 74 14.75 16.41 1.48
N LYS A 75 14.45 16.75 2.74
CA LYS A 75 13.12 16.62 3.33
C LYS A 75 12.54 17.97 3.73
N ILE A 76 11.24 18.14 3.55
CA ILE A 76 10.45 19.25 4.10
C ILE A 76 9.15 18.74 4.70
N ALA A 77 8.87 19.13 5.94
CA ALA A 77 7.61 18.87 6.60
C ALA A 77 6.60 20.00 6.34
N ILE A 78 5.35 19.64 6.05
CA ILE A 78 4.24 20.57 5.91
C ILE A 78 3.66 20.89 7.29
N ASP A 79 3.53 22.17 7.60
CA ASP A 79 2.83 22.61 8.81
C ASP A 79 1.32 22.45 8.61
N PRO A 80 0.59 21.77 9.51
CA PRO A 80 -0.83 21.49 9.33
C PRO A 80 -1.71 22.74 9.41
N LEU A 81 -1.26 23.83 10.04
CA LEU A 81 -2.00 25.08 10.12
C LEU A 81 -1.75 25.97 8.91
N ALA A 82 -0.49 26.13 8.51
CA ALA A 82 -0.13 26.99 7.38
C ALA A 82 -0.37 26.32 6.02
N GLY A 83 -0.35 24.98 5.96
CA GLY A 83 -0.38 24.23 4.72
C GLY A 83 0.95 24.30 3.94
N PRO A 84 0.99 23.78 2.71
CA PRO A 84 2.17 23.87 1.86
C PRO A 84 2.43 25.31 1.43
N MET A 85 3.68 25.74 1.52
CA MET A 85 4.07 27.11 1.21
C MET A 85 5.10 27.17 0.08
N PRO A 86 5.03 28.16 -0.84
CA PRO A 86 5.93 28.23 -1.99
C PRO A 86 7.44 28.28 -1.64
N TYR A 87 7.81 28.76 -0.45
CA TYR A 87 9.21 28.79 -0.04
C TYR A 87 9.80 27.38 0.13
N GLN A 88 8.98 26.41 0.55
CA GLN A 88 9.36 25.01 0.74
C GLN A 88 9.71 24.35 -0.59
N GLY A 89 8.87 24.57 -1.62
CA GLY A 89 9.15 24.11 -2.97
C GLY A 89 10.42 24.73 -3.56
N ARG A 90 10.66 26.02 -3.32
CA ARG A 90 11.92 26.68 -3.73
C ARG A 90 13.13 26.12 -3.02
N GLU A 91 13.03 25.86 -1.72
CA GLU A 91 14.13 25.30 -0.93
C GLU A 91 14.56 23.93 -1.48
N LEU A 92 13.60 23.03 -1.74
CA LEU A 92 13.88 21.74 -2.37
C LEU A 92 14.48 21.92 -3.78
N ALA A 93 13.92 22.82 -4.60
CA ALA A 93 14.44 23.10 -5.94
C ALA A 93 15.90 23.54 -5.92
N PHE A 94 16.29 24.44 -5.01
CA PHE A 94 17.67 24.90 -4.88
C PHE A 94 18.60 23.79 -4.38
N LYS A 95 18.15 22.94 -3.43
CA LYS A 95 18.93 21.79 -2.97
C LYS A 95 19.19 20.75 -4.08
N LEU A 96 18.26 20.62 -5.03
CA LEU A 96 18.41 19.79 -6.23
C LEU A 96 19.29 20.42 -7.34
N GLY A 97 19.75 21.66 -7.14
CA GLY A 97 20.52 22.42 -8.13
C GLY A 97 19.69 22.88 -9.33
N LEU A 98 18.38 23.10 -9.15
CA LEU A 98 17.52 23.66 -10.20
C LEU A 98 17.71 25.18 -10.31
N GLU A 99 17.60 25.68 -11.55
CA GLU A 99 17.84 27.09 -11.85
C GLU A 99 16.75 27.70 -12.74
N GLY A 100 16.64 29.04 -12.72
CA GLY A 100 15.77 29.80 -13.62
C GLY A 100 14.31 29.32 -13.61
N LYS A 101 13.80 28.95 -14.80
CA LYS A 101 12.41 28.49 -14.97
C LYS A 101 12.11 27.19 -14.23
N GLN A 102 13.10 26.33 -13.99
CA GLN A 102 12.91 25.03 -13.34
C GLN A 102 12.52 25.19 -11.88
N VAL A 103 13.05 26.21 -11.18
CA VAL A 103 12.66 26.49 -9.79
C VAL A 103 11.17 26.83 -9.70
N GLN A 104 10.65 27.61 -10.65
CA GLN A 104 9.24 27.98 -10.69
C GLN A 104 8.36 26.77 -11.03
N GLN A 105 8.75 25.95 -12.01
CA GLN A 105 8.05 24.73 -12.39
C GLN A 105 8.03 23.72 -11.24
N PHE A 106 9.18 23.46 -10.61
CA PHE A 106 9.28 22.55 -9.45
C PHE A 106 8.41 23.03 -8.30
N THR A 107 8.48 24.33 -7.97
CA THR A 107 7.64 24.90 -6.91
C THR A 107 6.15 24.70 -7.21
N LYS A 108 5.73 24.88 -8.46
CA LYS A 108 4.34 24.64 -8.88
C LYS A 108 3.94 23.16 -8.76
N ILE A 109 4.82 22.24 -9.17
CA ILE A 109 4.60 20.78 -9.03
C ILE A 109 4.48 20.40 -7.55
N PHE A 110 5.42 20.83 -6.72
CA PHE A 110 5.39 20.63 -5.27
C PHE A 110 4.07 21.10 -4.66
N MET A 111 3.65 22.34 -4.95
CA MET A 111 2.40 22.89 -4.42
C MET A 111 1.18 22.09 -4.90
N GLY A 112 1.15 21.69 -6.17
CA GLY A 112 0.07 20.87 -6.73
C GLY A 112 -0.02 19.49 -6.07
N LEU A 113 1.11 18.79 -5.94
CA LEU A 113 1.16 17.49 -5.29
C LEU A 113 0.82 17.58 -3.79
N ALA A 114 1.27 18.63 -3.10
CA ALA A 114 0.93 18.83 -1.70
C ALA A 114 -0.57 19.10 -1.50
N ASN A 115 -1.20 19.86 -2.39
CA ASN A 115 -2.65 20.07 -2.37
C ASN A 115 -3.38 18.75 -2.66
N ILE A 116 -2.97 17.99 -3.69
CA ILE A 116 -3.55 16.68 -3.99
C ILE A 116 -3.42 15.73 -2.79
N PHE A 117 -2.26 15.70 -2.13
CA PHE A 117 -2.03 14.85 -0.95
C PHE A 117 -3.08 15.11 0.14
N LEU A 118 -3.34 16.38 0.43
CA LEU A 118 -4.27 16.79 1.49
C LEU A 118 -5.74 16.66 1.07
N GLU A 119 -6.09 17.10 -0.14
CA GLU A 119 -7.47 17.10 -0.63
C GLU A 119 -8.01 15.70 -0.93
N ARG A 120 -7.12 14.78 -1.32
CA ARG A 120 -7.47 13.41 -1.74
C ARG A 120 -7.14 12.36 -0.68
N ASP A 121 -6.80 12.78 0.54
CA ASP A 121 -6.47 11.90 1.66
C ASP A 121 -5.45 10.82 1.27
N LEU A 122 -4.33 11.25 0.68
CA LEU A 122 -3.29 10.32 0.27
C LEU A 122 -2.44 9.89 1.47
N ALA A 123 -2.01 8.64 1.43
CA ALA A 123 -0.99 8.08 2.32
C ALA A 123 0.42 8.19 1.71
N LEU A 124 0.51 8.18 0.37
CA LEU A 124 1.76 8.19 -0.39
C LEU A 124 1.59 8.94 -1.72
N ILE A 125 2.60 9.74 -2.07
CA ILE A 125 2.88 10.17 -3.45
C ILE A 125 4.32 9.77 -3.77
N GLU A 126 4.55 9.26 -4.97
CA GLU A 126 5.87 9.04 -5.51
C GLU A 126 5.87 9.37 -7.01
N ILE A 127 6.71 10.33 -7.40
CA ILE A 127 7.00 10.68 -8.79
C ILE A 127 8.43 10.24 -9.07
N ASN A 128 8.59 9.14 -9.80
CA ASN A 128 9.89 8.54 -10.05
C ASN A 128 9.97 7.87 -11.44
N PRO A 129 10.50 8.55 -12.47
CA PRO A 129 11.24 9.82 -12.38
C PRO A 129 10.36 11.08 -12.55
N LEU A 130 10.72 12.12 -11.81
CA LEU A 130 10.44 13.52 -12.17
C LEU A 130 11.54 13.98 -13.12
N VAL A 131 11.22 14.13 -14.40
CA VAL A 131 12.19 14.35 -15.47
C VAL A 131 12.41 15.84 -15.74
N ILE A 132 13.66 16.20 -16.01
CA ILE A 132 14.02 17.41 -16.74
C ILE A 132 14.23 17.02 -18.21
N THR A 133 13.47 17.64 -19.12
CA THR A 133 13.62 17.40 -20.56
C THR A 133 14.84 18.12 -21.13
N LYS A 134 15.27 17.75 -22.35
CA LYS A 134 16.33 18.49 -23.08
C LYS A 134 15.98 19.96 -23.34
N GLN A 135 14.68 20.30 -23.35
CA GLN A 135 14.18 21.68 -23.46
C GLN A 135 14.20 22.42 -22.11
N GLY A 136 14.61 21.74 -21.04
CA GLY A 136 14.76 22.27 -19.70
C GLY A 136 13.46 22.37 -18.91
N ASP A 137 12.41 21.65 -19.30
CA ASP A 137 11.11 21.63 -18.63
C ASP A 137 10.97 20.42 -17.71
N LEU A 138 10.25 20.58 -16.60
CA LEU A 138 9.93 19.50 -15.67
C LEU A 138 8.65 18.76 -16.06
N ILE A 139 8.69 17.42 -16.03
CA ILE A 139 7.57 16.54 -16.31
C ILE A 139 7.56 15.35 -15.35
N CYS A 140 6.40 15.05 -14.77
CA CYS A 140 6.19 13.81 -14.01
C CYS A 140 6.04 12.68 -15.01
N LEU A 141 7.09 11.87 -15.22
CA LEU A 141 7.06 10.80 -16.23
C LEU A 141 6.35 9.56 -15.72
N ASP A 142 6.54 9.24 -14.44
CA ASP A 142 5.82 8.15 -13.76
C ASP A 142 5.34 8.64 -12.38
N GLY A 143 4.22 8.09 -11.92
CA GLY A 143 3.54 8.51 -10.70
C GLY A 143 2.80 7.37 -10.04
N LYS A 144 3.12 7.13 -8.77
CA LYS A 144 2.45 6.20 -7.88
C LYS A 144 1.78 6.95 -6.74
N LEU A 145 0.49 6.71 -6.56
CA LEU A 145 -0.31 7.31 -5.49
C LEU A 145 -0.88 6.18 -4.62
N GLY A 146 -0.82 6.35 -3.30
CA GLY A 146 -1.52 5.49 -2.35
C GLY A 146 -2.52 6.32 -1.57
N ALA A 147 -3.81 5.95 -1.62
CA ALA A 147 -4.86 6.59 -0.84
C ALA A 147 -4.98 5.96 0.56
N ASP A 148 -5.40 6.73 1.57
CA ASP A 148 -5.79 6.17 2.86
C ASP A 148 -7.15 5.46 2.75
N GLY A 149 -7.14 4.13 2.92
CA GLY A 149 -8.35 3.30 2.90
C GLY A 149 -9.42 3.77 3.88
N ASN A 150 -9.03 4.34 5.02
CA ASN A 150 -9.96 4.86 6.03
C ASN A 150 -10.69 6.13 5.58
N ALA A 151 -10.18 6.84 4.58
CA ALA A 151 -10.78 8.08 4.08
C ALA A 151 -11.68 7.86 2.85
N LEU A 152 -11.73 6.64 2.29
CA LEU A 152 -12.50 6.34 1.08
C LEU A 152 -14.00 6.66 1.23
N PHE A 153 -14.55 6.69 2.45
CA PHE A 153 -15.95 7.06 2.68
C PHE A 153 -16.29 8.48 2.17
N ARG A 154 -15.31 9.39 2.16
CA ARG A 154 -15.42 10.79 1.68
C ARG A 154 -14.70 11.07 0.35
N GLN A 155 -14.12 10.06 -0.28
CA GLN A 155 -13.42 10.16 -1.57
C GLN A 155 -14.11 9.28 -2.62
N PRO A 156 -15.29 9.67 -3.15
CA PRO A 156 -16.07 8.84 -4.08
C PRO A 156 -15.29 8.54 -5.37
N ASP A 157 -14.62 9.53 -5.95
CA ASP A 157 -13.84 9.35 -7.18
C ASP A 157 -12.75 8.28 -7.02
N LEU A 158 -12.03 8.29 -5.89
CA LEU A 158 -10.97 7.31 -5.62
C LEU A 158 -11.53 5.91 -5.36
N ARG A 159 -12.72 5.82 -4.75
CA ARG A 159 -13.39 4.53 -4.53
C ARG A 159 -13.72 3.84 -5.85
N GLU A 160 -14.20 4.60 -6.83
CA GLU A 160 -14.52 4.08 -8.17
C GLU A 160 -13.27 3.70 -8.97
N MET A 161 -12.10 4.28 -8.65
CA MET A 161 -10.82 3.94 -9.29
C MET A 161 -10.19 2.64 -8.77
N ARG A 162 -10.75 1.99 -7.75
CA ARG A 162 -10.20 0.76 -7.17
C ARG A 162 -10.29 -0.40 -8.17
N ASP A 163 -9.14 -0.88 -8.64
CA ASP A 163 -9.05 -2.08 -9.48
C ASP A 163 -8.81 -3.33 -8.62
N GLN A 164 -9.90 -4.03 -8.28
CA GLN A 164 -9.86 -5.28 -7.52
C GLN A 164 -9.09 -6.41 -8.22
N SER A 165 -8.86 -6.32 -9.53
CA SER A 165 -8.08 -7.35 -10.25
C SER A 165 -6.60 -7.34 -9.88
N GLN A 166 -6.11 -6.26 -9.26
CA GLN A 166 -4.73 -6.13 -8.77
C GLN A 166 -4.53 -6.65 -7.34
N GLU A 167 -5.62 -7.02 -6.65
CA GLU A 167 -5.62 -7.48 -5.25
C GLU A 167 -5.73 -9.02 -5.19
N ASP A 168 -5.35 -9.61 -4.05
CA ASP A 168 -5.68 -11.02 -3.80
C ASP A 168 -7.21 -11.14 -3.66
N PRO A 169 -7.88 -12.02 -4.42
CA PRO A 169 -9.33 -12.17 -4.37
C PRO A 169 -9.84 -12.53 -2.97
N ARG A 170 -9.02 -13.19 -2.14
CA ARG A 170 -9.33 -13.52 -0.75
C ARG A 170 -9.33 -12.28 0.14
N GLU A 171 -8.40 -11.35 -0.07
CA GLU A 171 -8.37 -10.06 0.65
C GLU A 171 -9.58 -9.20 0.27
N ALA A 172 -9.91 -9.13 -1.02
CA ALA A 172 -11.10 -8.43 -1.50
C ALA A 172 -12.40 -9.04 -0.94
N GLN A 173 -12.50 -10.37 -0.88
CA GLN A 173 -13.64 -11.07 -0.27
C GLN A 173 -13.70 -10.81 1.25
N ALA A 174 -12.57 -10.86 1.95
CA ALA A 174 -12.50 -10.57 3.39
C ALA A 174 -13.01 -9.17 3.72
N ALA A 175 -12.62 -8.17 2.93
CA ALA A 175 -13.04 -6.79 3.12
C ALA A 175 -14.58 -6.60 3.05
N GLN A 176 -15.30 -7.41 2.25
CA GLN A 176 -16.77 -7.37 2.17
C GLN A 176 -17.45 -7.81 3.48
N TRP A 177 -16.75 -8.58 4.30
CA TRP A 177 -17.21 -9.08 5.61
C TRP A 177 -16.57 -8.34 6.79
N GLU A 178 -15.94 -7.19 6.50
CA GLU A 178 -15.19 -6.39 7.46
C GLU A 178 -14.06 -7.20 8.14
N LEU A 179 -13.53 -8.22 7.46
CA LEU A 179 -12.41 -9.03 7.92
C LEU A 179 -11.11 -8.42 7.40
N ASN A 180 -10.10 -8.30 8.26
CA ASN A 180 -8.75 -7.94 7.80
C ASN A 180 -7.99 -9.22 7.53
N TYR A 181 -7.78 -9.53 6.25
CA TYR A 181 -7.05 -10.72 5.79
C TYR A 181 -5.80 -10.30 5.03
N VAL A 182 -4.71 -11.04 5.23
CA VAL A 182 -3.49 -10.95 4.40
C VAL A 182 -2.98 -12.35 4.17
N ALA A 183 -2.74 -12.72 2.92
CA ALA A 183 -2.20 -14.04 2.57
C ALA A 183 -0.70 -14.13 2.87
N LEU A 184 -0.23 -15.32 3.27
CA LEU A 184 1.17 -15.64 3.51
C LEU A 184 1.52 -17.02 2.92
N ASP A 185 2.81 -17.28 2.72
CA ASP A 185 3.29 -18.53 2.10
C ASP A 185 3.45 -19.68 3.13
N GLY A 186 2.39 -20.01 3.85
CA GLY A 186 2.40 -21.02 4.91
C GLY A 186 1.36 -22.14 4.74
N ASN A 187 1.20 -22.95 5.79
CA ASN A 187 0.27 -24.08 5.82
C ASN A 187 -0.61 -24.16 7.08
N ILE A 188 -0.46 -23.25 8.03
CA ILE A 188 -1.31 -23.14 9.22
C ILE A 188 -2.14 -21.87 9.12
N GLY A 189 -3.43 -22.02 8.83
CA GLY A 189 -4.36 -20.90 8.81
C GLY A 189 -4.58 -20.34 10.21
N CYS A 190 -4.62 -19.03 10.38
CA CYS A 190 -4.84 -18.38 11.67
C CYS A 190 -6.15 -17.58 11.65
N MET A 191 -7.03 -17.79 12.63
CA MET A 191 -8.23 -16.99 12.85
C MET A 191 -8.20 -16.41 14.26
N VAL A 192 -8.14 -15.08 14.36
CA VAL A 192 -7.88 -14.39 15.62
C VAL A 192 -8.75 -13.14 15.74
N ASN A 193 -9.07 -12.70 16.96
CA ASN A 193 -9.70 -11.41 17.21
C ASN A 193 -8.68 -10.40 17.77
N GLY A 194 -8.54 -9.27 17.08
CA GLY A 194 -7.63 -8.19 17.38
C GLY A 194 -6.28 -8.34 16.67
N ALA A 195 -5.91 -7.33 15.87
CA ALA A 195 -4.68 -7.31 15.08
C ALA A 195 -3.39 -7.63 15.87
N GLY A 196 -3.25 -7.11 17.09
CA GLY A 196 -2.08 -7.41 17.93
C GLY A 196 -1.98 -8.88 18.34
N LEU A 197 -3.12 -9.50 18.69
CA LEU A 197 -3.17 -10.92 19.01
C LEU A 197 -2.98 -11.77 17.77
N ALA A 198 -3.49 -11.33 16.61
CA ALA A 198 -3.31 -12.01 15.33
C ALA A 198 -1.83 -12.09 14.95
N MET A 199 -1.10 -10.97 15.04
CA MET A 199 0.37 -10.96 14.86
C MET A 199 1.09 -11.87 15.86
N GLY A 200 0.78 -11.76 17.16
CA GLY A 200 1.38 -12.63 18.17
C GLY A 200 1.08 -14.13 17.98
N THR A 201 -0.08 -14.46 17.41
CA THR A 201 -0.47 -15.85 17.10
C THR A 201 0.34 -16.40 15.93
N MET A 202 0.57 -15.61 14.89
CA MET A 202 1.45 -16.02 13.79
C MET A 202 2.89 -16.19 14.29
N ASP A 203 3.37 -15.25 15.11
CA ASP A 203 4.72 -15.30 15.68
C ASP A 203 4.93 -16.54 16.55
N ILE A 204 3.97 -16.90 17.42
CA ILE A 204 4.09 -18.08 18.26
C ILE A 204 4.02 -19.39 17.44
N VAL A 205 3.22 -19.43 16.36
CA VAL A 205 3.20 -20.56 15.43
C VAL A 205 4.58 -20.71 14.76
N LYS A 206 5.14 -19.62 14.25
CA LYS A 206 6.46 -19.61 13.61
C LYS A 206 7.58 -20.00 14.59
N LEU A 207 7.53 -19.47 15.80
CA LEU A 207 8.48 -19.79 16.87
C LEU A 207 8.52 -21.29 17.20
N HIS A 208 7.40 -21.99 17.05
CA HIS A 208 7.28 -23.43 17.28
C HIS A 208 7.45 -24.27 15.99
N GLY A 209 7.99 -23.68 14.92
CA GLY A 209 8.34 -24.38 13.68
C GLY A 209 7.18 -24.59 12.70
N GLY A 210 6.02 -23.97 12.94
CA GLY A 210 4.93 -23.91 11.97
C GLY A 210 5.10 -22.78 10.96
N GLU A 211 4.34 -22.81 9.88
CA GLU A 211 4.33 -21.74 8.88
C GLU A 211 2.93 -21.12 8.80
N PRO A 212 2.72 -19.90 9.34
CA PRO A 212 1.43 -19.20 9.24
C PRO A 212 1.06 -18.96 7.78
N ALA A 213 -0.12 -19.40 7.36
CA ALA A 213 -0.63 -19.26 5.99
C ALA A 213 -1.35 -17.93 5.75
N ASN A 214 -1.75 -17.24 6.81
CA ASN A 214 -2.45 -15.96 6.69
C ASN A 214 -2.41 -15.18 8.01
N PHE A 215 -2.59 -13.87 7.89
CA PHE A 215 -3.14 -13.02 8.95
C PHE A 215 -4.66 -12.94 8.76
N LEU A 216 -5.45 -13.12 9.82
CA LEU A 216 -6.89 -12.82 9.80
C LEU A 216 -7.35 -12.29 11.16
N ASP A 217 -7.85 -11.05 11.16
CA ASP A 217 -8.52 -10.42 12.29
C ASP A 217 -10.04 -10.35 12.06
N VAL A 218 -10.81 -11.10 12.86
CA VAL A 218 -12.29 -11.09 12.84
C VAL A 218 -12.90 -9.89 13.60
N GLY A 219 -12.08 -9.07 14.26
CA GLY A 219 -12.49 -7.94 15.08
C GLY A 219 -13.19 -8.34 16.39
N GLY A 220 -13.69 -7.36 17.14
CA GLY A 220 -14.28 -7.57 18.46
C GLY A 220 -15.69 -8.20 18.47
N GLY A 221 -16.39 -8.17 17.33
CA GLY A 221 -17.74 -8.69 17.15
C GLY A 221 -17.78 -9.91 16.22
N ALA A 222 -17.26 -11.04 16.69
CA ALA A 222 -17.31 -12.29 15.95
C ALA A 222 -18.73 -12.87 15.97
N THR A 223 -19.50 -12.66 14.90
CA THR A 223 -20.79 -13.35 14.68
C THR A 223 -20.55 -14.70 14.01
N LYS A 224 -21.56 -15.59 14.06
CA LYS A 224 -21.48 -16.90 13.40
C LYS A 224 -21.16 -16.76 11.91
N GLU A 225 -21.81 -15.83 11.23
CA GLU A 225 -21.66 -15.60 9.79
C GLU A 225 -20.24 -15.14 9.46
N ARG A 226 -19.68 -14.20 10.23
CA ARG A 226 -18.30 -13.71 10.03
C ARG A 226 -17.27 -14.80 10.28
N VAL A 227 -17.50 -15.66 11.28
CA VAL A 227 -16.64 -16.82 11.55
C VAL A 227 -16.70 -17.83 10.39
N THR A 228 -17.90 -18.14 9.89
CA THR A 228 -18.08 -19.02 8.73
C THR A 228 -17.34 -18.50 7.49
N GLU A 229 -17.48 -17.22 7.18
CA GLU A 229 -16.82 -16.62 6.02
C GLU A 229 -15.30 -16.56 6.19
N ALA A 230 -14.82 -16.25 7.40
CA ALA A 230 -13.40 -16.34 7.71
C ALA A 230 -12.84 -17.76 7.48
N PHE A 231 -13.58 -18.81 7.84
CA PHE A 231 -13.21 -20.20 7.54
C PHE A 231 -13.19 -20.50 6.05
N LYS A 232 -14.21 -20.07 5.29
CA LYS A 232 -14.24 -20.23 3.82
C LYS A 232 -13.03 -19.59 3.15
N ILE A 233 -12.66 -18.38 3.60
CA ILE A 233 -11.50 -17.65 3.07
C ILE A 233 -10.20 -18.40 3.39
N ILE A 234 -9.97 -18.80 4.65
CA ILE A 234 -8.76 -19.54 5.04
C ILE A 234 -8.66 -20.86 4.26
N LEU A 235 -9.75 -21.62 4.19
CA LEU A 235 -9.76 -22.95 3.56
C LEU A 235 -9.80 -22.91 2.02
N SER A 236 -10.02 -21.73 1.42
CA SER A 236 -9.84 -21.54 -0.02
C SER A 236 -8.37 -21.69 -0.45
N ASP A 237 -7.43 -21.54 0.49
CA ASP A 237 -6.02 -21.80 0.26
C ASP A 237 -5.70 -23.30 0.38
N SER A 238 -5.41 -23.92 -0.75
CA SER A 238 -5.04 -25.34 -0.82
C SER A 238 -3.76 -25.72 -0.04
N ASN A 239 -2.92 -24.75 0.31
CA ASN A 239 -1.71 -24.97 1.11
C ASN A 239 -2.04 -25.19 2.59
N VAL A 240 -3.19 -24.69 3.07
CA VAL A 240 -3.60 -24.82 4.47
C VAL A 240 -3.86 -26.29 4.80
N LYS A 241 -3.18 -26.80 5.84
CA LYS A 241 -3.29 -28.17 6.37
C LYS A 241 -3.86 -28.23 7.78
N ALA A 242 -3.82 -27.12 8.51
CA ALA A 242 -4.41 -26.98 9.84
C ALA A 242 -4.89 -25.54 10.03
N VAL A 243 -5.88 -25.34 10.90
CA VAL A 243 -6.36 -24.01 11.29
C VAL A 243 -6.21 -23.85 12.80
N LEU A 244 -5.53 -22.80 13.23
CA LEU A 244 -5.45 -22.36 14.61
C LEU A 244 -6.45 -21.23 14.83
N VAL A 245 -7.47 -21.51 15.65
CA VAL A 245 -8.42 -20.49 16.12
C VAL A 245 -7.97 -20.02 17.50
N ASN A 246 -7.61 -18.74 17.61
CA ASN A 246 -7.21 -18.13 18.88
C ASN A 246 -8.12 -16.93 19.17
N ILE A 247 -9.19 -17.17 19.93
CA ILE A 247 -10.15 -16.13 20.29
C ILE A 247 -10.04 -15.83 21.79
N PHE A 248 -9.64 -14.60 22.12
CA PHE A 248 -9.68 -14.11 23.49
C PHE A 248 -11.04 -13.48 23.77
N GLY A 249 -11.81 -14.08 24.67
CA GLY A 249 -13.16 -13.63 25.02
C GLY A 249 -13.19 -12.16 25.46
N GLY A 250 -14.05 -11.38 24.81
CA GLY A 250 -14.28 -9.97 25.10
C GLY A 250 -15.75 -9.72 25.42
N ILE A 251 -16.46 -9.07 24.51
CA ILE A 251 -17.89 -8.75 24.65
C ILE A 251 -18.77 -9.96 24.25
N VAL A 252 -18.26 -10.84 23.38
CA VAL A 252 -18.96 -12.04 22.91
C VAL A 252 -18.64 -13.22 23.81
N ARG A 253 -19.66 -13.99 24.20
CA ARG A 253 -19.49 -15.20 25.03
C ARG A 253 -18.86 -16.34 24.21
N CYS A 254 -17.96 -17.10 24.84
CA CYS A 254 -17.23 -18.18 24.18
C CYS A 254 -18.12 -19.32 23.67
N ASP A 255 -19.29 -19.57 24.30
CA ASP A 255 -20.23 -20.58 23.83
C ASP A 255 -20.83 -20.22 22.46
N LEU A 256 -21.17 -18.95 22.23
CA LEU A 256 -21.66 -18.48 20.93
C LEU A 256 -20.58 -18.56 19.84
N ILE A 257 -19.32 -18.32 20.20
CA ILE A 257 -18.18 -18.47 19.29
C ILE A 257 -17.99 -19.95 18.93
N ALA A 258 -18.05 -20.85 19.92
CA ALA A 258 -17.93 -22.29 19.70
C ALA A 258 -19.04 -22.82 18.77
N ASP A 259 -20.29 -22.42 18.99
CA ASP A 259 -21.41 -22.75 18.11
C ASP A 259 -21.20 -22.22 16.67
N GLY A 260 -20.59 -21.04 16.55
CA GLY A 260 -20.20 -20.46 15.26
C GLY A 260 -19.15 -21.29 14.52
N ILE A 261 -18.11 -21.73 15.23
CA ILE A 261 -17.04 -22.59 14.70
C ILE A 261 -17.61 -23.94 14.26
N ILE A 262 -18.43 -24.58 15.09
CA ILE A 262 -19.04 -25.88 14.76
C ILE A 262 -19.88 -25.74 13.47
N GLY A 263 -20.72 -24.71 13.40
CA GLY A 263 -21.54 -24.47 12.20
C GLY A 263 -20.70 -24.19 10.95
N ALA A 264 -19.61 -23.42 11.07
CA ALA A 264 -18.69 -23.17 9.97
C ALA A 264 -18.03 -24.47 9.46
N VAL A 265 -17.56 -25.33 10.37
CA VAL A 265 -16.92 -26.61 10.02
C VAL A 265 -17.91 -27.56 9.36
N GLU A 266 -19.17 -27.61 9.81
CA GLU A 266 -20.21 -28.44 9.18
C GLU A 266 -20.57 -27.99 7.75
N GLU A 267 -20.54 -26.67 7.50
CA GLU A 267 -20.85 -26.09 6.19
C GLU A 267 -19.67 -26.20 5.20
N VAL A 268 -18.45 -26.00 5.69
CA VAL A 268 -17.23 -25.88 4.84
C VAL A 268 -16.42 -27.19 4.78
N GLY A 269 -16.49 -28.04 5.81
CA GLY A 269 -15.69 -29.26 5.95
C GLY A 269 -16.11 -30.45 5.08
N ARG A 270 -16.68 -30.20 3.89
CA ARG A 270 -16.97 -31.21 2.86
C ARG A 270 -15.98 -31.17 1.72
#